data_AF-A0A2B7YRH0-F1
#
_entry.id   AF-A0A2B7YRH0-F1
#
_cell.length_a   1.000
_cell.length_b   1.000
_cell.length_c   1.000
_cell.angle_alpha   90.00
_cell.angle_beta   90.00
_cell.angle_gamma   90.00
#
_symmetry.space_group_name_H-M   'P 1'
#
loop_
_entity.id
_entity.type
_entity.pdbx_description
1 polymer ?
#
loop_
_entity_poly.entity_id
_entity_poly.type
_entity_poly.pdbx_seq_one_letter_code
_entity_poly.pdbx_strand_id
1 'polypeptide(L)' 'MATISFRLSDEEKRLITDFSKRNNITVSELILNSILEKIEDEEDYALGEKIMLDPNTKITGTLKELAEECGIDYDKL' A
#
# COMPACT_ATOMS: atom_id res chain seq x y z
N MET A 1 -9.08 -26.44 0.96
CA MET A 1 -7.77 -25.89 0.56
C MET A 1 -7.92 -25.46 -0.90
N ALA A 2 -7.66 -24.20 -1.21
CA ALA A 2 -7.63 -23.72 -2.59
C ALA A 2 -6.20 -23.76 -3.11
N THR A 3 -6.01 -24.12 -4.37
CA THR A 3 -4.69 -24.15 -5.02
C THR A 3 -4.73 -23.25 -6.24
N ILE A 4 -3.73 -22.39 -6.37
CA ILE A 4 -3.51 -21.55 -7.54
C ILE A 4 -2.25 -22.06 -8.24
N SER A 5 -2.36 -22.30 -9.55
CA SER A 5 -1.26 -22.79 -10.38
C SER A 5 -0.91 -21.75 -11.44
N PHE A 6 0.37 -21.41 -11.53
CA PHE A 6 0.89 -20.47 -12.52
C PHE A 6 1.79 -21.20 -13.52
N ARG A 7 1.79 -20.74 -14.77
CA ARG A 7 2.81 -21.12 -15.74
C ARG A 7 3.91 -20.08 -15.68
N LEU A 8 5.14 -20.53 -15.51
CA LEU A 8 6.33 -19.71 -15.40
C LEU A 8 7.39 -20.28 -16.35
N SER A 9 8.20 -19.40 -16.92
CA SER A 9 9.49 -19.75 -17.47
C SER A 9 10.45 -20.23 -16.37
N ASP A 10 11.52 -20.92 -16.76
CA ASP A 10 12.55 -21.34 -15.81
C ASP A 10 13.23 -20.15 -15.12
N GLU A 11 13.35 -19.01 -15.82
CA GLU A 11 13.93 -17.79 -15.28
C GLU A 11 13.04 -17.15 -14.22
N GLU A 12 11.74 -16.97 -14.50
CA GLU A 12 10.78 -16.42 -13.53
C GLU A 12 10.71 -17.30 -12.27
N LYS A 13 10.66 -18.62 -12.46
CA LYS A 13 10.67 -19.57 -11.34
C LYS A 13 11.92 -19.41 -10.47
N ARG A 14 13.09 -19.27 -11.10
CA ARG A 14 14.36 -19.03 -10.39
C ARG A 14 14.31 -17.73 -9.61
N LEU A 15 13.91 -16.62 -10.23
CA LEU A 15 13.83 -15.30 -9.61
C LEU A 15 12.91 -15.31 -8.37
N ILE A 16 11.69 -15.84 -8.51
CA ILE A 16 10.71 -15.93 -7.42
C ILE A 16 11.26 -16.78 -6.26
N THR A 17 11.86 -17.92 -6.58
CA THR A 17 12.40 -18.85 -5.57
C THR A 17 13.58 -18.24 -4.83
N ASP A 18 14.52 -17.62 -5.55
CA ASP A 18 15.73 -17.03 -4.96
C ASP A 18 15.38 -15.81 -4.11
N PHE A 19 14.43 -14.98 -4.54
CA PHE A 19 13.91 -13.87 -3.74
C PHE A 19 13.28 -14.36 -2.45
N SER A 20 12.41 -15.38 -2.53
CA SER A 20 11.73 -15.94 -1.35
C SER A 20 12.73 -16.46 -0.33
N LYS A 21 13.74 -17.23 -0.79
CA LYS A 21 14.82 -17.74 0.07
C LYS A 21 15.64 -16.63 0.72
N ARG A 22 16.02 -15.60 -0.04
CA ARG A 22 16.80 -14.47 0.48
C ARG A 22 16.06 -13.73 1.59
N ASN A 23 14.74 -13.61 1.46
CA ASN A 23 13.90 -12.91 2.43
C ASN A 23 13.31 -13.82 3.51
N ASN A 24 13.70 -15.11 3.54
CA ASN A 24 13.21 -16.09 4.51
C ASN A 24 11.67 -16.21 4.56
N ILE A 25 11.03 -16.14 3.39
CA ILE A 25 9.58 -16.32 3.20
C ILE A 25 9.33 -17.47 2.22
N THR A 26 8.11 -18.02 2.23
CA THR A 26 7.74 -19.05 1.24
C THR A 26 7.31 -18.42 -0.09
N VAL A 27 7.41 -19.17 -1.18
CA VAL A 27 6.88 -18.72 -2.49
C VAL A 27 5.37 -18.45 -2.41
N SER A 28 4.62 -19.29 -1.69
CA SER A 28 3.18 -19.10 -1.52
C SER A 28 2.86 -17.82 -0.76
N GLU A 29 3.62 -17.52 0.29
CA GLU A 29 3.48 -16.29 1.08
C GLU A 29 3.84 -15.06 0.25
N LEU A 30 4.95 -15.10 -0.49
CA LEU A 30 5.31 -14.03 -1.42
C LEU A 30 4.18 -13.72 -2.41
N ILE A 31 3.70 -14.74 -3.12
CA ILE A 31 2.67 -14.55 -4.15
C ILE A 31 1.35 -14.08 -3.53
N LEU A 32 0.93 -14.67 -2.40
CA LEU A 32 -0.31 -14.28 -1.75
C LEU A 32 -0.25 -12.85 -1.25
N ASN A 33 0.83 -12.47 -0.56
CA ASN A 33 1.00 -11.12 -0.02
C ASN A 33 1.06 -10.10 -1.15
N SER A 34 1.80 -10.36 -2.24
CA SER A 34 1.86 -9.44 -3.38
C SER A 34 0.51 -9.26 -4.08
N ILE A 35 -0.32 -10.30 -4.14
CA ILE A 35 -1.68 -10.17 -4.70
C ILE A 35 -2.58 -9.36 -3.77
N LEU A 36 -2.53 -9.63 -2.45
CA LEU A 36 -3.35 -8.93 -1.47
C LEU A 36 -2.98 -7.45 -1.38
N GLU A 37 -1.69 -7.14 -1.32
CA GLU A 37 -1.17 -5.76 -1.31
C GLU A 37 -1.62 -5.00 -2.55
N LYS A 38 -1.58 -5.63 -3.73
CA LYS A 38 -2.05 -5.01 -4.97
C LYS A 38 -3.56 -4.72 -4.96
N ILE A 39 -4.36 -5.58 -4.35
CA ILE A 39 -5.81 -5.38 -4.19
C ILE A 39 -6.06 -4.25 -3.18
N GLU A 40 -5.36 -4.28 -2.04
CA GLU A 40 -5.47 -3.26 -0.99
C GLU A 40 -5.10 -1.87 -1.52
N ASP A 41 -3.98 -1.74 -2.24
CA ASP A 41 -3.57 -0.48 -2.86
C ASP A 41 -4.64 0.11 -3.79
N GLU A 42 -5.32 -0.73 -4.58
CA GLU A 42 -6.36 -0.29 -5.51
C GLU A 42 -7.63 0.15 -4.77
N GLU A 43 -8.06 -0.61 -3.76
CA GLU A 43 -9.23 -0.28 -2.94
C GLU A 43 -8.99 0.95 -2.05
N ASP A 44 -7.82 1.05 -1.43
CA ASP A 44 -7.42 2.19 -0.59
C ASP A 44 -7.33 3.47 -1.41
N TYR A 45 -6.76 3.40 -2.62
CA TYR A 45 -6.71 4.54 -3.51
C TYR A 45 -8.11 4.99 -3.93
N ALA A 46 -8.98 4.05 -4.32
CA ALA A 46 -10.36 4.35 -4.70
C ALA A 46 -11.17 4.96 -3.54
N LEU A 47 -10.97 4.44 -2.32
CA LEU A 47 -11.59 4.99 -1.12
C LEU A 47 -11.06 6.40 -0.81
N GLY A 48 -9.74 6.60 -0.90
CA GLY A 48 -9.10 7.89 -0.71
C GLY A 48 -9.64 8.95 -1.68
N GLU A 49 -9.72 8.62 -2.97
CA GLU A 49 -10.29 9.50 -4.00
C GLU A 49 -11.76 9.84 -3.68
N LYS A 50 -12.57 8.84 -3.32
CA LYS A 50 -13.97 9.06 -2.96
C LYS A 50 -14.12 10.03 -1.79
N ILE A 51 -13.31 9.87 -0.73
CA ILE A 51 -13.37 10.74 0.45
C ILE A 51 -12.90 12.15 0.08
N MET A 52 -11.83 12.29 -0.71
CA MET A 52 -11.32 13.59 -1.14
C MET A 52 -12.32 14.36 -2.02
N LEU A 53 -13.12 13.66 -2.83
CA LEU A 53 -14.12 14.26 -3.71
C LEU A 53 -15.49 14.46 -3.05
N ASP A 54 -15.75 13.87 -1.88
CA ASP A 54 -17.02 14.06 -1.17
C ASP A 54 -17.11 15.50 -0.63
N PRO A 55 -18.12 16.29 -1.06
CA PRO A 55 -18.29 17.67 -0.63
C PRO A 55 -18.58 17.84 0.88
N ASN A 56 -18.93 16.75 1.58
CA ASN A 56 -19.15 16.74 3.03
C ASN A 56 -17.88 16.40 3.83
N THR A 57 -16.80 15.98 3.16
CA THR A 57 -15.53 15.71 3.83
C THR A 57 -14.92 17.02 4.33
N LYS A 58 -14.50 17.04 5.61
CA LYS A 58 -13.78 18.20 6.16
C LYS A 58 -12.49 18.38 5.37
N ILE A 59 -12.35 19.53 4.72
CA ILE A 59 -11.16 19.89 3.95
C ILE A 59 -9.96 19.82 4.89
N THR A 60 -8.89 19.13 4.47
CA THR A 60 -7.63 19.16 5.23
C THR A 60 -7.03 20.55 5.13
N GLY A 61 -6.68 21.11 6.28
CA GLY A 61 -6.09 22.44 6.36
C GLY A 61 -4.64 22.48 5.89
N THR A 62 -4.09 23.69 5.79
CA THR A 62 -2.67 23.93 5.57
C THR A 62 -1.86 23.52 6.81
N LEU A 63 -0.55 23.30 6.62
CA LEU A 63 0.39 23.08 7.74
C LEU A 63 0.35 24.21 8.77
N LYS A 64 0.09 25.45 8.34
CA LYS A 64 -0.06 26.61 9.22
C LYS A 64 -1.32 26.51 10.09
N GLU A 65 -2.45 26.14 9.49
CA GLU A 65 -3.71 25.93 10.24
C GLU A 65 -3.55 24.81 11.27
N LEU A 66 -2.88 23.71 10.93
CA LEU A 66 -2.58 22.62 11.87
C LEU A 66 -1.65 23.09 13.00
N ALA A 67 -0.61 23.88 12.69
CA ALA A 67 0.30 24.42 13.69
C ALA A 67 -0.43 25.35 14.67
N GLU A 68 -1.31 26.22 14.17
CA GLU A 68 -2.17 27.08 14.98
C GLU A 68 -3.10 26.26 15.89
N GLU A 69 -3.76 25.20 15.36
CA GLU A 69 -4.58 24.26 16.15
C GLU A 69 -3.77 23.56 17.26
N CYS A 70 -2.49 23.28 17.02
CA CYS A 70 -1.59 22.65 17.99
C CYS A 70 -0.91 23.65 18.96
N GLY A 71 -1.13 24.96 18.80
CA GLY A 71 -0.47 26.00 19.60
C GLY A 71 1.01 26.21 19.25
N ILE A 72 1.41 25.88 18.02
CA ILE A 72 2.77 26.04 17.50
C ILE A 72 2.83 27.30 16.63
N ASP A 73 3.84 28.14 16.87
CA ASP A 73 4.12 29.30 16.02
C ASP A 73 4.85 28.87 14.74
N TYR A 74 4.09 28.67 13.66
CA TYR A 74 4.61 28.17 12.39
C TYR A 74 5.69 29.06 11.77
N ASP A 75 5.58 30.38 11.95
CA ASP A 75 6.49 31.34 11.33
C ASP A 75 7.86 31.40 12.06
N LYS A 76 8.03 30.64 13.15
CA LYS A 76 9.26 30.52 13.95
C LYS A 76 9.98 29.16 13.86
N LEU A 77 9.43 28.21 13.10
CA LEU A 77 10.09 26.92 12.78
C LEU A 77 11.18 27.12 11.72
#